data_AF-A0A537H521-F1
#
_entry.id   AF-A0A537H521-F1
#
_cell.length_a   1.000
_cell.length_b   1.000
_cell.length_c   1.000
_cell.angle_alpha   90.00
_cell.angle_beta   90.00
_cell.angle_gamma   90.00
#
_symmetry.space_group_name_H-M   'P 1'
#
loop_
_entity.id
_entity.type
_entity.pdbx_description
1 polymer ?
#
loop_
_entity_poly.entity_id
_entity_poly.type
_entity_poly.pdbx_seq_one_letter_code
_entity_poly.pdbx_strand_id
1 'polypeptide(L)'
;MSRTVKPEKTDKIDNIVGMLMEYEKMTIDLMKKASDTPVLDQYDLNAPYAKARIVKEDGAIKYQIVEVQLSDDEKKSLKEIGELLIEELDVDIKRLGGNENAGAYIRKLVEKIIKNYKIKITPDGLDRIMYYVIRDFVHFDKIDPLMRDPWIEDISCNGMGIPIYIWHRKHESIPTNVIFNTSEELDKFILKLSYMTGRAISIAQPVLDATLPDVSRVQMTYEKEVTRRGSTFTIRKFRERPLTCSDLIIYNTMSAEMAAWYWYII
;
A
#
# COMPACT_ATOMS: atom_id res chain seq x y z
N MET A 1 49.27 -3.74 6.57
CA MET A 1 48.60 -3.55 7.88
C MET A 1 47.27 -2.84 7.64
N SER A 2 46.24 -3.35 8.30
CA SER A 2 44.80 -3.16 8.09
C SER A 2 44.32 -1.69 8.01
N ARG A 3 43.54 -1.35 6.96
CA ARG A 3 42.59 -0.24 6.99
C ARG A 3 41.21 -0.82 7.25
N THR A 4 40.77 -0.71 8.50
CA THR A 4 39.41 -0.99 8.93
C THR A 4 38.44 0.03 8.33
N VAL A 5 37.59 -0.42 7.42
CA VAL A 5 36.37 0.29 6.99
C VAL A 5 35.28 -0.03 8.03
N LYS A 6 34.74 1.01 8.68
CA LYS A 6 33.57 0.95 9.59
C LYS A 6 32.34 1.52 8.87
N PRO A 7 31.11 1.23 9.34
CA PRO A 7 30.02 0.75 8.48
C PRO A 7 29.04 1.83 8.02
N GLU A 8 28.70 1.84 6.73
CA GLU A 8 27.60 2.61 6.10
C GLU A 8 26.19 2.10 6.44
N LYS A 9 26.06 1.07 7.31
CA LYS A 9 24.76 0.40 7.59
C LYS A 9 23.90 1.10 8.64
N THR A 10 24.49 1.87 9.56
CA THR A 10 23.79 2.55 10.67
C THR A 10 22.93 3.71 10.16
N ASP A 11 23.42 4.47 9.17
CA ASP A 11 22.76 5.67 8.66
C ASP A 11 21.46 5.37 7.90
N LYS A 12 21.34 4.20 7.27
CA LYS A 12 20.12 3.77 6.56
C LYS A 12 18.97 3.39 7.49
N ILE A 13 19.28 2.93 8.70
CA ILE A 13 18.29 2.47 9.70
C ILE A 13 17.72 3.67 10.45
N ASP A 14 18.56 4.63 10.80
CA ASP A 14 18.15 5.86 11.47
C ASP A 14 17.21 6.71 10.60
N ASN A 15 17.42 6.69 9.28
CA ASN A 15 16.57 7.40 8.33
C ASN A 15 15.14 6.81 8.27
N ILE A 16 15.01 5.48 8.23
CA ILE A 16 13.70 4.80 8.22
C ILE A 16 12.96 4.98 9.56
N VAL A 17 13.69 4.97 10.68
CA VAL A 17 13.12 5.22 12.01
C VAL A 17 12.61 6.66 12.14
N GLY A 18 13.38 7.63 11.64
CA GLY A 18 12.95 9.04 11.57
C GLY A 18 11.66 9.21 10.77
N MET A 19 11.56 8.53 9.62
CA MET A 19 10.38 8.57 8.75
C MET A 19 9.13 7.94 9.37
N LEU A 20 9.28 6.83 10.10
CA LEU A 20 8.17 6.17 10.79
C LEU A 20 7.66 7.04 11.94
N MET A 21 8.57 7.71 12.66
CA MET A 21 8.22 8.66 13.72
C MET A 21 7.55 9.95 13.19
N GLU A 22 7.97 10.45 12.03
CA GLU A 22 7.31 11.59 11.38
C GLU A 22 5.94 11.22 10.82
N TYR A 23 5.81 10.04 10.19
CA TYR A 23 4.52 9.50 9.77
C TYR A 23 3.56 9.50 10.95
N GLU A 24 4.01 9.00 12.10
CA GLU A 24 3.20 8.87 13.30
C GLU A 24 2.79 10.22 13.92
N LYS A 25 3.69 11.20 13.99
CA LYS A 25 3.33 12.55 14.43
C LYS A 25 2.24 13.16 13.52
N MET A 26 2.33 12.91 12.22
CA MET A 26 1.35 13.38 11.25
C MET A 26 0.01 12.65 11.42
N THR A 27 0.01 11.34 11.67
CA THR A 27 -1.23 10.57 11.93
C THR A 27 -1.90 10.98 13.24
N ILE A 28 -1.12 11.23 14.30
CA ILE A 28 -1.62 11.67 15.61
C ILE A 28 -2.19 13.10 15.53
N ASP A 29 -1.54 14.01 14.80
CA ASP A 29 -2.02 15.38 14.59
C ASP A 29 -3.31 15.41 13.76
N LEU A 30 -3.36 14.59 12.70
CA LEU A 30 -4.57 14.36 11.91
C LEU A 30 -5.73 13.82 12.76
N MET A 31 -5.45 12.97 13.75
CA MET A 31 -6.48 12.41 14.64
C MET A 31 -6.99 13.38 15.71
N LYS A 32 -6.15 14.28 16.23
CA LYS A 32 -6.63 15.35 17.12
C LYS A 32 -7.62 16.26 16.40
N LYS A 33 -7.35 16.59 15.13
CA LYS A 33 -8.31 17.28 14.25
C LYS A 33 -9.52 16.43 13.85
N ALA A 34 -9.37 15.10 13.77
CA ALA A 34 -10.42 14.15 13.36
C ALA A 34 -11.62 14.05 14.33
N SER A 35 -11.50 14.57 15.55
CA SER A 35 -12.57 14.54 16.56
C SER A 35 -13.65 15.59 16.35
N ASP A 36 -13.37 16.64 15.55
CA ASP A 36 -14.28 17.77 15.28
C ASP A 36 -14.61 17.93 13.78
N THR A 37 -14.16 16.99 12.93
CA THR A 37 -14.34 17.04 11.48
C THR A 37 -15.55 16.23 11.02
N PRO A 38 -16.43 16.79 10.15
CA PRO A 38 -17.58 16.06 9.64
C PRO A 38 -17.15 14.88 8.76
N VAL A 39 -17.58 13.68 9.16
CA VAL A 39 -17.40 12.43 8.41
C VAL A 39 -18.54 12.32 7.40
N LEU A 40 -18.19 12.24 6.11
CA LEU A 40 -19.14 12.07 5.01
C LEU A 40 -19.48 10.60 4.77
N ASP A 41 -18.50 9.72 4.90
CA ASP A 41 -18.64 8.28 4.68
C ASP A 41 -17.61 7.50 5.50
N GLN A 42 -17.97 6.28 5.93
CA GLN A 42 -17.07 5.39 6.65
C GLN A 42 -17.48 3.93 6.44
N TYR A 43 -16.51 3.09 6.04
CA TYR A 43 -16.72 1.67 5.83
C TYR A 43 -15.44 0.86 6.09
N ASP A 44 -15.60 -0.44 6.33
CA ASP A 44 -14.48 -1.33 6.59
C ASP A 44 -13.80 -1.76 5.29
N LEU A 45 -12.47 -1.78 5.29
CA LEU A 45 -11.63 -2.26 4.17
C LEU A 45 -11.08 -3.66 4.46
N ASN A 46 -10.73 -3.90 5.71
CA ASN A 46 -10.28 -5.20 6.22
C ASN A 46 -10.60 -5.26 7.71
N ALA A 47 -11.84 -5.60 8.07
CA ALA A 47 -12.27 -5.61 9.46
C ALA A 47 -11.52 -6.68 10.29
N PRO A 48 -11.09 -6.38 11.53
CA PRO A 48 -11.17 -5.09 12.25
C PRO A 48 -9.95 -4.16 12.02
N TYR A 49 -9.01 -4.53 11.15
CA TYR A 49 -7.68 -3.93 11.03
C TYR A 49 -7.61 -2.61 10.26
N ALA A 50 -8.47 -2.39 9.25
CA ALA A 50 -8.42 -1.20 8.42
C ALA A 50 -9.80 -0.70 8.00
N LYS A 51 -9.99 0.63 8.04
CA LYS A 51 -11.22 1.33 7.64
C LYS A 51 -10.91 2.52 6.75
N ALA A 52 -11.85 2.83 5.85
CA ALA A 52 -11.88 4.06 5.09
C ALA A 52 -12.73 5.10 5.84
N ARG A 53 -12.25 6.33 5.97
CA ARG A 53 -13.02 7.49 6.42
C ARG A 53 -12.89 8.60 5.40
N ILE A 54 -14.02 9.07 4.90
CA ILE A 54 -14.08 10.23 4.00
C ILE A 54 -14.52 11.42 4.85
N VAL A 55 -13.65 12.40 5.00
CA VAL A 55 -13.86 13.55 5.87
C VAL A 55 -13.80 14.85 5.09
N LYS A 56 -14.51 15.87 5.55
CA LYS A 56 -14.39 17.22 5.01
C LYS A 56 -13.59 18.09 5.98
N GLU A 57 -12.33 18.33 5.68
CA GLU A 57 -11.39 19.13 6.48
C GLU A 57 -11.02 20.40 5.71
N ASP A 58 -11.12 21.57 6.35
CA ASP A 58 -10.80 22.88 5.75
C ASP A 58 -11.53 23.14 4.41
N GLY A 59 -12.74 22.61 4.27
CA GLY A 59 -13.56 22.74 3.05
C GLY A 59 -13.23 21.72 1.95
N ALA A 60 -12.13 20.97 2.07
CA ALA A 60 -11.71 19.94 1.12
C ALA A 60 -12.10 18.53 1.60
N ILE A 61 -12.46 17.65 0.66
CA ILE A 61 -12.70 16.24 0.95
C ILE A 61 -11.35 15.53 0.99
N LYS A 62 -11.10 14.76 2.05
CA LYS A 62 -9.91 13.92 2.21
C LYS A 62 -10.31 12.48 2.48
N TYR A 63 -9.50 11.56 1.96
CA TYR A 63 -9.63 10.13 2.22
C TYR A 63 -8.64 9.72 3.31
N GLN A 64 -9.13 9.22 4.43
CA GLN A 64 -8.31 8.79 5.56
C GLN A 64 -8.40 7.28 5.72
N ILE A 65 -7.26 6.62 5.58
CA ILE A 65 -7.11 5.24 6.01
C ILE A 65 -6.86 5.24 7.52
N VAL A 66 -7.68 4.49 8.25
CA VAL A 66 -7.51 4.24 9.68
C VAL A 66 -7.17 2.78 9.86
N GLU A 67 -5.89 2.51 10.14
CA GLU A 67 -5.39 1.18 10.49
C GLU A 67 -5.32 0.97 12.00
N VAL A 68 -5.25 -0.30 12.40
CA VAL A 68 -5.11 -0.71 13.80
C VAL A 68 -3.84 -0.13 14.41
N GLN A 69 -3.97 0.49 15.58
CA GLN A 69 -2.82 1.11 16.23
C GLN A 69 -1.95 0.06 16.93
N LEU A 70 -0.64 0.21 16.79
CA LEU A 70 0.35 -0.53 17.55
C LEU A 70 0.84 0.32 18.72
N SER A 71 0.99 -0.30 19.88
CA SER A 71 1.75 0.28 21.00
C SER A 71 3.23 0.41 20.64
N ASP A 72 3.97 1.23 21.39
CA ASP A 72 5.39 1.44 21.11
C ASP A 72 6.23 0.16 21.22
N ASP A 73 5.83 -0.76 22.10
CA ASP A 73 6.49 -2.06 22.23
C ASP A 73 6.14 -3.00 21.08
N GLU A 74 4.90 -2.96 20.58
CA GLU A 74 4.50 -3.72 19.37
C GLU A 74 5.19 -3.18 18.12
N LYS A 75 5.41 -1.86 18.00
CA LYS A 75 6.17 -1.28 16.89
C LYS A 75 7.62 -1.73 16.90
N LYS A 76 8.27 -1.73 18.07
CA LYS A 76 9.63 -2.26 18.22
C LYS A 76 9.68 -3.74 17.81
N SER A 77 8.70 -4.52 18.28
CA SER A 77 8.56 -5.93 17.94
C SER A 77 8.35 -6.15 16.44
N LEU A 78 7.49 -5.36 15.79
CA LEU A 78 7.25 -5.40 14.35
C LEU A 78 8.54 -5.10 13.57
N LYS A 79 9.30 -4.09 14.00
CA LYS A 79 10.58 -3.73 13.37
C LYS A 79 11.59 -4.87 13.48
N GLU A 80 11.77 -5.42 14.69
CA GLU A 80 12.67 -6.55 14.95
C GLU A 80 12.27 -7.78 14.13
N ILE A 81 10.97 -8.13 14.11
CA ILE A 81 10.45 -9.24 13.30
C ILE A 81 10.68 -8.98 11.81
N GLY A 82 10.46 -7.76 11.33
CA GLY A 82 10.68 -7.39 9.93
C GLY A 82 12.14 -7.53 9.49
N GLU A 83 13.09 -7.11 10.32
CA GLU A 83 14.52 -7.27 10.07
C GLU A 83 14.92 -8.75 9.98
N LEU A 84 14.47 -9.56 10.95
CA LEU A 84 14.72 -11.00 11.00
C LEU A 84 14.05 -11.75 9.83
N LEU A 85 12.85 -11.33 9.44
CA LEU A 85 12.16 -11.88 8.28
C LEU A 85 12.95 -11.66 7.00
N ILE A 86 13.52 -10.47 6.78
CA ILE A 86 14.33 -10.19 5.59
C ILE A 86 15.58 -11.09 5.55
N GLU A 87 16.24 -11.27 6.69
CA GLU A 87 17.41 -12.14 6.80
C GLU A 87 17.07 -13.62 6.51
N GLU A 88 15.91 -14.10 6.97
CA GLU A 88 15.48 -15.48 6.77
C GLU A 88 14.86 -15.69 5.37
N LEU A 89 14.26 -14.66 4.76
CA LEU A 89 13.61 -14.70 3.44
C LEU A 89 14.60 -14.68 2.28
N ASP A 90 15.80 -14.12 2.43
CA ASP A 90 16.85 -14.11 1.38
C ASP A 90 17.19 -15.53 0.86
N VAL A 91 16.80 -16.56 1.61
CA VAL A 91 17.00 -17.98 1.28
C VAL A 91 15.88 -18.56 0.38
N ASP A 92 14.67 -17.99 0.34
CA ASP A 92 13.47 -18.65 -0.27
C ASP A 92 12.60 -17.75 -1.17
N ILE A 93 13.01 -16.52 -1.51
CA ILE A 93 12.24 -15.54 -2.34
C ILE A 93 11.72 -16.14 -3.66
N LYS A 94 12.42 -17.14 -4.22
CA LYS A 94 12.01 -17.86 -5.44
C LYS A 94 10.69 -18.65 -5.32
N ARG A 95 10.14 -18.84 -4.11
CA ARG A 95 8.91 -19.63 -3.87
C ARG A 95 7.65 -18.83 -3.60
N LEU A 96 7.74 -17.50 -3.43
CA LEU A 96 6.58 -16.64 -3.15
C LEU A 96 5.76 -16.27 -4.40
N GLY A 97 6.17 -16.78 -5.57
CA GLY A 97 5.41 -16.68 -6.81
C GLY A 97 4.15 -17.55 -6.77
N GLY A 98 3.08 -16.99 -6.22
CA GLY A 98 1.71 -17.45 -6.47
C GLY A 98 1.05 -18.29 -5.37
N ASN A 99 -0.24 -17.97 -5.18
CA ASN A 99 -1.29 -18.70 -4.46
C ASN A 99 -1.24 -18.71 -2.94
N GLU A 100 -2.34 -18.22 -2.36
CA GLU A 100 -3.10 -18.58 -1.12
C GLU A 100 -2.35 -19.03 0.15
N ASN A 101 -1.18 -19.66 0.03
CA ASN A 101 -0.32 -20.18 1.09
C ASN A 101 0.79 -19.20 1.53
N ALA A 102 1.05 -18.10 0.82
CA ALA A 102 2.10 -17.14 1.19
C ALA A 102 1.87 -16.54 2.59
N GLY A 103 0.64 -16.14 2.90
CA GLY A 103 0.29 -15.62 4.23
C GLY A 103 0.46 -16.66 5.34
N ALA A 104 0.07 -17.91 5.07
CA ALA A 104 0.25 -19.02 6.02
C ALA A 104 1.73 -19.37 6.24
N TYR A 105 2.55 -19.29 5.19
CA TYR A 105 3.99 -19.48 5.27
C TYR A 105 4.65 -18.40 6.12
N ILE A 106 4.36 -17.13 5.83
CA ILE A 106 4.88 -15.99 6.59
C ILE A 106 4.43 -16.07 8.06
N ARG A 107 3.19 -16.45 8.34
CA ARG A 107 2.72 -16.66 9.72
C ARG A 107 3.56 -17.69 10.47
N LYS A 108 3.81 -18.86 9.88
CA LYS A 108 4.65 -19.90 10.49
C LYS A 108 6.08 -19.41 10.73
N LEU A 109 6.61 -18.60 9.81
CA LEU A 109 7.94 -18.03 9.92
C LEU A 109 8.02 -17.03 11.07
N VAL A 110 7.04 -16.13 11.19
CA VAL A 110 6.94 -15.18 12.30
C VAL A 110 6.82 -15.91 13.64
N GLU A 111 5.98 -16.94 13.75
CA GLU A 111 5.85 -17.74 14.97
C GLU A 111 7.18 -18.39 15.38
N LYS A 112 7.95 -18.88 14.39
CA LYS A 112 9.29 -19.44 14.59
C LYS A 112 10.28 -18.38 15.07
N ILE A 113 10.29 -17.20 14.47
CA ILE A 113 11.13 -16.06 14.87
C ILE A 113 10.81 -15.66 16.31
N ILE A 114 9.53 -15.47 16.64
CA ILE A 114 9.10 -15.10 18.01
C ILE A 114 9.60 -16.13 19.03
N LYS A 115 9.49 -17.43 18.72
CA LYS A 115 9.94 -18.51 19.60
C LYS A 115 11.46 -18.55 19.75
N ASN A 116 12.22 -18.39 18.66
CA ASN A 116 13.68 -18.47 18.66
C ASN A 116 14.32 -17.28 19.38
N TYR A 117 13.81 -16.08 19.11
CA TYR A 117 14.33 -14.83 19.67
C TYR A 117 13.67 -14.43 21.00
N LYS A 118 12.71 -15.24 21.49
CA LYS A 118 11.98 -15.05 22.75
C LYS A 118 11.34 -13.67 22.86
N ILE A 119 10.79 -13.17 21.74
CA ILE A 119 10.13 -11.87 21.67
C ILE A 119 8.85 -11.93 22.51
N LYS A 120 8.66 -10.97 23.42
CA LYS A 120 7.51 -10.94 24.33
C LYS A 120 6.34 -10.22 23.67
N ILE A 121 5.35 -10.98 23.22
CA ILE A 121 4.16 -10.45 22.55
C ILE A 121 2.91 -11.11 23.14
N THR A 122 1.85 -10.34 23.35
CA THR A 122 0.53 -10.86 23.75
C THR A 122 -0.19 -11.46 22.54
N PRO A 123 -1.11 -12.43 22.71
CA PRO A 123 -1.85 -12.99 21.57
C PRO A 123 -2.56 -11.93 20.71
N ASP A 124 -3.19 -10.93 21.33
CA ASP A 124 -3.82 -9.81 20.62
C ASP A 124 -2.80 -8.94 19.87
N GLY A 125 -1.66 -8.65 20.50
CA GLY A 125 -0.58 -7.90 19.85
C GLY A 125 0.02 -8.67 18.67
N LEU A 126 0.04 -10.00 18.74
CA LEU A 126 0.50 -10.84 17.63
C LEU A 126 -0.42 -10.70 16.42
N ASP A 127 -1.75 -10.73 16.60
CA ASP A 127 -2.68 -10.57 15.48
C ASP A 127 -2.53 -9.19 14.81
N ARG A 128 -2.34 -8.13 15.60
CA ARG A 128 -2.08 -6.78 15.07
C ARG A 128 -0.74 -6.68 14.33
N ILE A 129 0.33 -7.25 14.88
CA ILE A 129 1.64 -7.32 14.20
C ILE A 129 1.52 -8.14 12.91
N MET A 130 0.81 -9.27 12.94
CA MET A 130 0.61 -10.14 11.78
C MET A 130 -0.13 -9.43 10.65
N TYR A 131 -1.08 -8.56 10.96
CA TYR A 131 -1.71 -7.70 9.95
C TYR A 131 -0.65 -6.88 9.20
N TYR A 132 0.21 -6.15 9.91
CA TYR A 132 1.28 -5.34 9.32
C TYR A 132 2.31 -6.18 8.55
N VAL A 133 2.73 -7.31 9.10
CA VAL A 133 3.68 -8.20 8.40
C VAL A 133 3.08 -8.72 7.08
N ILE A 134 1.84 -9.18 7.09
CA ILE A 134 1.18 -9.66 5.86
C ILE A 134 0.98 -8.51 4.87
N ARG A 135 0.57 -7.34 5.34
CA ARG A 135 0.42 -6.12 4.52
C ARG A 135 1.74 -5.75 3.83
N ASP A 136 2.84 -5.75 4.58
CA ASP A 136 4.14 -5.24 4.15
C ASP A 136 4.95 -6.26 3.33
N PHE A 137 4.83 -7.57 3.60
CA PHE A 137 5.62 -8.58 2.90
C PHE A 137 4.86 -9.31 1.79
N VAL A 138 3.54 -9.49 1.93
CA VAL A 138 2.73 -10.28 0.98
C VAL A 138 1.93 -9.39 0.05
N HIS A 139 1.33 -8.31 0.57
CA HIS A 139 0.46 -7.44 -0.21
C HIS A 139 1.15 -6.14 -0.66
N PHE A 140 0.38 -5.06 -0.81
CA PHE A 140 0.82 -3.80 -1.39
C PHE A 140 1.28 -2.77 -0.35
N ASP A 141 1.83 -3.19 0.80
CA ASP A 141 2.42 -2.27 1.79
C ASP A 141 1.40 -1.21 2.25
N LYS A 142 1.84 0.03 2.50
CA LYS A 142 1.01 1.19 2.87
C LYS A 142 -0.21 1.43 1.97
N ILE A 143 -0.20 0.98 0.71
CA ILE A 143 -1.35 1.17 -0.20
C ILE A 143 -2.29 -0.03 -0.21
N ASP A 144 -2.00 -1.12 0.50
CA ASP A 144 -2.88 -2.31 0.57
C ASP A 144 -4.34 -1.96 0.94
N PRO A 145 -4.63 -1.06 1.90
CA PRO A 145 -6.01 -0.68 2.17
C PRO A 145 -6.67 0.05 0.98
N LEU A 146 -5.93 0.86 0.21
CA LEU A 146 -6.44 1.50 -1.02
C LEU A 146 -6.69 0.46 -2.12
N MET A 147 -5.81 -0.54 -2.23
CA MET A 147 -5.98 -1.66 -3.16
C MET A 147 -7.19 -2.52 -2.81
N ARG A 148 -7.57 -2.62 -1.54
CA ARG A 148 -8.78 -3.35 -1.10
C ARG A 148 -10.09 -2.60 -1.32
N ASP A 149 -10.06 -1.28 -1.48
CA ASP A 149 -11.28 -0.48 -1.59
C ASP A 149 -11.96 -0.61 -2.97
N PRO A 150 -13.18 -1.17 -3.09
CA PRO A 150 -13.88 -1.30 -4.37
C PRO A 150 -14.33 0.06 -4.96
N TRP A 151 -14.38 1.11 -4.16
CA TRP A 151 -14.78 2.45 -4.60
C TRP A 151 -13.64 3.24 -5.24
N ILE A 152 -12.41 2.77 -5.15
CA ILE A 152 -11.24 3.39 -5.78
C ILE A 152 -11.05 2.83 -7.19
N GLU A 153 -10.87 3.73 -8.16
CA GLU A 153 -10.60 3.40 -9.56
C GLU A 153 -9.13 3.58 -9.92
N ASP A 154 -8.56 4.75 -9.62
CA ASP A 154 -7.16 5.07 -9.89
C ASP A 154 -6.45 5.45 -8.57
N ILE A 155 -5.20 5.05 -8.42
CA ILE A 155 -4.30 5.41 -7.31
C ILE A 155 -3.04 6.01 -7.91
N SER A 156 -2.69 7.23 -7.52
CA SER A 156 -1.59 8.01 -8.11
C SER A 156 -0.63 8.53 -7.04
N CYS A 157 0.63 8.13 -7.11
CA CYS A 157 1.72 8.67 -6.30
C CYS A 157 2.64 9.52 -7.17
N ASN A 158 2.73 10.81 -6.86
CA ASN A 158 3.47 11.79 -7.66
C ASN A 158 4.91 12.05 -7.16
N GLY A 159 5.40 11.24 -6.22
CA GLY A 159 6.72 11.36 -5.62
C GLY A 159 6.71 11.42 -4.09
N MET A 160 7.91 11.49 -3.49
CA MET A 160 8.10 11.54 -2.04
C MET A 160 7.57 12.84 -1.42
N GLY A 161 7.06 12.76 -0.19
CA GLY A 161 6.50 13.88 0.57
C GLY A 161 5.17 14.41 0.02
N ILE A 162 4.57 13.73 -0.95
CA ILE A 162 3.28 14.10 -1.53
C ILE A 162 2.24 13.05 -1.14
N PRO A 163 1.06 13.47 -0.66
CA PRO A 163 -0.09 12.59 -0.52
C PRO A 163 -0.37 11.79 -1.79
N ILE A 164 -0.65 10.50 -1.63
CA ILE A 164 -1.23 9.70 -2.69
C ILE A 164 -2.61 10.26 -3.00
N TYR A 165 -2.91 10.46 -4.27
CA TYR A 165 -4.24 10.83 -4.75
C TYR A 165 -4.97 9.59 -5.24
N ILE A 166 -6.27 9.58 -5.06
CA ILE A 166 -7.14 8.51 -5.56
C ILE A 166 -8.28 9.11 -6.36
N TRP A 167 -8.78 8.34 -7.33
CA TRP A 167 -10.07 8.61 -7.96
C TRP A 167 -11.13 7.74 -7.31
N HIS A 168 -11.94 8.34 -6.43
CA HIS A 168 -13.04 7.68 -5.75
C HIS A 168 -14.32 7.81 -6.57
N ARG A 169 -15.03 6.71 -6.82
CA ARG A 169 -16.22 6.67 -7.70
C ARG A 169 -17.34 7.66 -7.33
N LYS A 170 -17.45 8.02 -6.06
CA LYS A 170 -18.45 8.96 -5.52
C LYS A 170 -17.92 10.37 -5.25
N HIS A 171 -16.61 10.51 -5.02
CA HIS A 171 -16.00 11.75 -4.51
C HIS A 171 -14.89 12.30 -5.43
N GLU A 172 -14.68 11.65 -6.58
CA GLU A 172 -13.70 12.00 -7.60
C GLU A 172 -12.27 12.05 -7.03
N SER A 173 -11.45 12.98 -7.51
CA SER A 173 -10.05 13.13 -7.10
C SER A 173 -9.94 13.65 -5.68
N ILE A 174 -9.44 12.82 -4.76
CA ILE A 174 -9.25 13.18 -3.35
C ILE A 174 -7.85 12.78 -2.86
N PRO A 175 -7.17 13.63 -2.07
CA PRO A 175 -5.90 13.29 -1.45
C PRO A 175 -6.13 12.33 -0.28
N THR A 176 -5.18 11.43 -0.07
CA THR A 176 -5.15 10.50 1.06
C THR A 176 -4.24 10.98 2.20
N ASN A 177 -4.29 10.33 3.35
CA ASN A 177 -3.28 10.48 4.41
C ASN A 177 -2.02 9.62 4.20
N VAL A 178 -1.93 8.87 3.10
CA VAL A 178 -0.77 8.02 2.82
C VAL A 178 0.30 8.83 2.10
N ILE A 179 1.49 8.86 2.67
CA ILE A 179 2.67 9.56 2.14
C ILE A 179 3.88 8.61 2.24
N PHE A 180 4.67 8.57 1.17
CA PHE A 180 6.03 8.05 1.19
C PHE A 180 6.96 9.17 1.59
N ASN A 181 7.62 9.05 2.74
CA ASN A 181 8.32 10.18 3.35
C ASN A 181 9.71 10.41 2.72
N THR A 182 10.36 9.37 2.19
CA THR A 182 11.65 9.47 1.50
C THR A 182 11.67 8.76 0.17
N SER A 183 12.69 9.08 -0.63
CA SER A 183 12.95 8.42 -1.90
C SER A 183 13.20 6.93 -1.68
N GLU A 184 14.03 6.56 -0.70
CA GLU A 184 14.42 5.16 -0.50
C GLU A 184 13.23 4.25 -0.20
N GLU A 185 12.22 4.76 0.52
CA GLU A 185 11.00 4.03 0.80
C GLU A 185 10.16 3.84 -0.48
N LEU A 186 9.97 4.91 -1.25
CA LEU A 186 9.22 4.86 -2.50
C LEU A 186 9.93 3.99 -3.54
N ASP A 187 11.25 4.09 -3.64
CA ASP A 187 12.08 3.32 -4.57
C ASP A 187 12.04 1.82 -4.24
N LYS A 188 12.10 1.45 -2.95
CA LYS A 188 11.88 0.06 -2.50
C LYS A 188 10.49 -0.45 -2.85
N PHE A 189 9.47 0.40 -2.68
CA PHE A 189 8.10 0.04 -3.01
C PHE A 189 7.92 -0.20 -4.52
N ILE A 190 8.53 0.64 -5.37
CA ILE A 190 8.52 0.48 -6.83
C ILE A 190 9.22 -0.81 -7.25
N LEU A 191 10.37 -1.13 -6.65
CA LEU A 191 11.06 -2.39 -6.88
C LEU A 191 10.18 -3.58 -6.49
N LYS A 192 9.52 -3.51 -5.33
CA LYS A 192 8.57 -4.55 -4.88
C LYS A 192 7.42 -4.73 -5.89
N LEU A 193 6.79 -3.66 -6.34
CA LEU A 193 5.73 -3.74 -7.36
C LEU A 193 6.26 -4.35 -8.66
N SER A 194 7.46 -3.95 -9.09
CA SER A 194 8.12 -4.53 -10.27
C SER A 194 8.26 -6.05 -10.12
N TYR A 195 8.78 -6.53 -8.98
CA TYR A 195 8.89 -7.96 -8.69
C TYR A 195 7.53 -8.68 -8.73
N MET A 196 6.47 -8.10 -8.17
CA MET A 196 5.12 -8.68 -8.20
C MET A 196 4.57 -8.83 -9.63
N THR A 197 4.97 -7.96 -10.56
CA THR A 197 4.57 -8.05 -11.97
C THR A 197 5.40 -9.06 -12.78
N GLY A 198 6.49 -9.58 -12.21
CA GLY A 198 7.45 -10.43 -12.93
C GLY A 198 8.31 -9.68 -13.95
N ARG A 199 8.27 -8.35 -13.98
CA ARG A 199 9.10 -7.51 -14.85
C ARG A 199 10.13 -6.76 -14.01
N ALA A 200 11.27 -6.43 -14.61
CA ALA A 200 12.33 -5.69 -13.92
C ALA A 200 12.35 -4.23 -14.36
N ILE A 201 12.44 -3.32 -13.37
CA ILE A 201 12.71 -1.90 -13.56
C ILE A 201 14.14 -1.59 -13.08
N SER A 202 14.82 -0.66 -13.74
CA SER A 202 16.20 -0.29 -13.39
C SER A 202 16.50 1.15 -13.81
N ILE A 203 17.64 1.69 -13.41
CA ILE A 203 18.09 3.03 -13.85
C ILE A 203 18.22 3.10 -15.39
N ALA A 204 18.67 2.03 -16.03
CA ALA A 204 18.81 1.97 -17.49
C ALA A 204 17.46 1.88 -18.21
N GLN A 205 16.44 1.30 -17.57
CA GLN A 205 15.07 1.21 -18.07
C GLN A 205 14.10 1.69 -16.98
N PRO A 206 13.99 3.01 -16.76
CA PRO A 206 13.35 3.60 -15.59
C PRO A 206 11.83 3.74 -15.75
N VAL A 207 11.23 3.21 -16.81
CA VAL A 207 9.78 3.25 -17.05
C VAL A 207 9.29 1.82 -17.25
N LEU A 208 8.23 1.45 -16.53
CA LEU A 208 7.62 0.14 -16.63
C LEU A 208 6.09 0.25 -16.66
N ASP A 209 5.51 -0.36 -17.70
CA ASP A 209 4.08 -0.63 -17.79
C ASP A 209 3.85 -2.14 -17.63
N ALA A 210 2.98 -2.51 -16.70
CA ALA A 210 2.74 -3.90 -16.34
C ALA A 210 1.32 -4.15 -15.77
N THR A 211 1.03 -5.41 -15.47
CA THR A 211 -0.21 -5.85 -14.82
C THR A 211 0.13 -6.50 -13.49
N LEU A 212 -0.58 -6.09 -12.44
CA LEU A 212 -0.44 -6.59 -11.08
C LEU A 212 -1.15 -7.95 -10.92
N PRO A 213 -0.88 -8.69 -9.83
CA PRO A 213 -1.54 -9.99 -9.57
C PRO A 213 -3.07 -9.91 -9.47
N ASP A 214 -3.62 -8.77 -9.06
CA ASP A 214 -5.06 -8.49 -8.99
C ASP A 214 -5.65 -8.02 -10.34
N VAL A 215 -4.89 -8.17 -11.43
CA VAL A 215 -5.23 -7.74 -12.80
C VAL A 215 -5.23 -6.22 -12.98
N SER A 216 -5.00 -5.43 -11.93
CA SER A 216 -4.86 -3.98 -12.04
C SER A 216 -3.68 -3.60 -12.93
N ARG A 217 -3.81 -2.51 -13.69
CA ARG A 217 -2.72 -2.00 -14.53
C ARG A 217 -1.85 -1.06 -13.71
N VAL A 218 -0.54 -1.20 -13.80
CA VAL A 218 0.40 -0.31 -13.13
C VAL A 218 1.36 0.31 -14.14
N GLN A 219 1.53 1.61 -14.03
CA GLN A 219 2.61 2.36 -14.65
C GLN A 219 3.51 2.90 -13.55
N MET A 220 4.81 2.77 -13.70
CA MET A 220 5.78 3.23 -12.71
C MET A 220 7.01 3.83 -13.36
N THR A 221 7.59 4.83 -12.70
CA THR A 221 8.89 5.40 -13.03
C THR A 221 9.85 5.24 -11.85
N TYR A 222 11.12 4.95 -12.15
CA TYR A 222 12.15 4.67 -11.15
C TYR A 222 13.20 5.79 -11.09
N GLU A 223 13.52 6.18 -9.86
CA GLU A 223 14.45 7.25 -9.48
C GLU A 223 14.14 8.59 -10.19
N LYS A 224 15.18 9.33 -10.59
CA LYS A 224 15.07 10.72 -11.07
C LYS A 224 15.41 10.88 -12.55
N GLU A 225 15.64 9.78 -13.26
CA GLU A 225 16.02 9.80 -14.68
C GLU A 225 14.93 10.40 -15.57
N VAL A 226 13.67 10.09 -15.26
CA VAL A 226 12.49 10.57 -16.03
C VAL A 226 11.64 11.55 -15.21
N THR A 227 11.65 11.43 -13.88
CA THR A 227 10.77 12.19 -12.99
C THR A 227 11.57 13.05 -12.00
N ARG A 228 11.37 14.37 -12.03
CA ARG A 228 12.14 15.31 -11.19
C ARG A 228 11.93 15.13 -9.68
N ARG A 229 10.80 14.55 -9.26
CA ARG A 229 10.38 14.43 -7.85
C ARG A 229 10.64 13.04 -7.24
N GLY A 230 11.50 12.24 -7.90
CA GLY A 230 11.75 10.84 -7.53
C GLY A 230 10.81 9.89 -8.27
N SER A 231 10.80 8.63 -7.85
CA SER A 231 9.95 7.60 -8.44
C SER A 231 8.46 7.96 -8.36
N THR A 232 7.67 7.46 -9.30
CA THR A 232 6.22 7.68 -9.31
C THR A 232 5.50 6.40 -9.72
N PHE A 233 4.23 6.24 -9.35
CA PHE A 233 3.40 5.17 -9.86
C PHE A 233 1.94 5.59 -9.99
N THR A 234 1.26 4.98 -10.96
CA THR A 234 -0.18 5.08 -11.16
C THR A 234 -0.73 3.68 -11.33
N ILE A 235 -1.70 3.31 -10.50
CA ILE A 235 -2.40 2.03 -10.58
C ILE A 235 -3.84 2.31 -11.00
N ARG A 236 -4.29 1.64 -12.07
CA ARG A 236 -5.68 1.62 -12.51
C ARG A 236 -6.30 0.28 -12.18
N LYS A 237 -7.29 0.31 -11.29
CA LYS A 237 -8.00 -0.86 -10.81
C LYS A 237 -9.14 -1.22 -11.76
N PHE A 238 -9.36 -2.52 -11.93
CA PHE A 238 -10.58 -3.00 -12.58
C PHE A 238 -11.73 -3.04 -11.58
N ARG A 239 -12.94 -2.78 -12.07
CA ARG A 239 -14.15 -3.02 -11.27
C ARG A 239 -14.28 -4.52 -11.04
N GLU A 240 -14.47 -4.91 -9.79
CA GLU A 240 -14.83 -6.30 -9.45
C GLU A 240 -16.15 -6.70 -10.11
N ARG A 241 -17.12 -5.78 -10.15
CA ARG A 241 -18.40 -5.95 -10.85
C ARG A 241 -18.41 -5.12 -12.15
N PRO A 242 -18.29 -5.77 -13.32
CA PRO A 242 -18.37 -5.07 -14.61
C PRO A 242 -19.71 -4.34 -14.76
N LEU A 243 -19.70 -3.27 -15.56
CA LEU A 243 -20.92 -2.57 -15.93
C LEU A 243 -21.80 -3.47 -16.79
N THR A 244 -23.07 -3.59 -16.40
CA THR A 244 -24.08 -4.29 -17.20
C THR A 244 -24.65 -3.35 -18.27
N CYS A 245 -25.28 -3.92 -19.31
CA CYS A 245 -25.99 -3.11 -20.30
C CYS A 245 -27.05 -2.21 -19.65
N SER A 246 -27.74 -2.69 -18.61
CA SER A 246 -28.69 -1.89 -17.84
C SER A 246 -28.02 -0.72 -17.13
N ASP A 247 -26.83 -0.93 -16.55
CA ASP A 247 -26.06 0.17 -15.93
C ASP A 247 -25.69 1.24 -16.96
N LEU A 248 -25.25 0.84 -18.16
CA LEU A 248 -24.92 1.78 -19.24
C LEU A 248 -26.12 2.62 -19.68
N ILE A 249 -27.32 2.05 -19.66
CA ILE A 249 -28.57 2.78 -19.95
C ILE A 249 -28.90 3.75 -18.80
N ILE A 250 -28.82 3.28 -17.55
CA ILE A 250 -29.08 4.12 -16.36
C ILE A 250 -28.10 5.30 -16.30
N TYR A 251 -26.83 5.09 -16.67
CA TYR A 251 -25.81 6.13 -16.72
C TYR A 251 -25.90 7.00 -17.97
N ASN A 252 -26.92 6.83 -18.82
CA ASN A 252 -27.10 7.54 -20.09
C ASN A 252 -25.87 7.45 -21.01
N THR A 253 -25.08 6.38 -20.89
CA THR A 253 -23.94 6.09 -21.76
C THR A 253 -24.40 5.43 -23.06
N MET A 254 -25.52 4.71 -23.03
CA MET A 254 -26.11 4.02 -24.17
C MET A 254 -27.65 4.09 -24.09
N SER A 255 -28.36 4.32 -25.20
CA SER A 255 -29.83 4.29 -25.19
C SER A 255 -30.37 2.86 -25.17
N ALA A 256 -31.64 2.69 -24.78
CA ALA A 256 -32.29 1.38 -24.80
C ALA A 256 -32.39 0.81 -26.23
N GLU A 257 -32.60 1.67 -27.23
CA GLU A 257 -32.64 1.30 -28.64
C GLU A 257 -31.26 0.84 -29.13
N MET A 258 -30.18 1.52 -28.73
CA MET A 258 -28.82 1.08 -29.04
C MET A 258 -28.52 -0.27 -28.41
N ALA A 259 -28.88 -0.46 -27.13
CA ALA A 259 -28.75 -1.75 -26.45
C ALA A 259 -29.52 -2.86 -27.18
N ALA A 260 -30.77 -2.61 -27.56
CA ALA A 260 -31.59 -3.58 -28.31
C ALA A 260 -30.99 -3.88 -29.69
N TRP A 261 -30.47 -2.87 -30.38
CA TRP A 261 -29.79 -3.04 -31.65
C TRP A 261 -28.52 -3.88 -31.51
N TYR A 262 -27.68 -3.60 -30.51
CA TYR A 262 -26.48 -4.41 -30.22
C TYR A 262 -26.84 -5.86 -29.86
N TRP A 263 -27.90 -6.07 -29.09
CA TRP A 263 -28.38 -7.43 -28.79
C TRP A 263 -28.84 -8.16 -30.05
N TYR A 264 -29.49 -7.47 -30.99
CA TYR A 264 -29.93 -8.13 -32.23
C TYR A 264 -28.77 -8.58 -33.14
N ILE A 265 -27.63 -7.87 -33.12
CA ILE A 265 -26.51 -8.13 -34.06
C ILE A 265 -25.38 -9.01 -33.49
N ILE A 266 -25.34 -9.24 -32.17
CA ILE A 266 -24.38 -10.13 -31.49
C ILE A 266 -24.97 -11.53 -31.39
#